data_AF-A0A9D9LUW9-F1
#
_entry.id   AF-A0A9D9LUW9-F1
#
_cell.length_a   1.000
_cell.length_b   1.000
_cell.length_c   1.000
_cell.angle_alpha   90.00
_cell.angle_beta   90.00
_cell.angle_gamma   90.00
#
_symmetry.space_group_name_H-M   'P 1'
#
loop_
_entity.id
_entity.type
_entity.pdbx_description
1 polymer ?
#
loop_
_entity_poly.entity_id
_entity_poly.type
_entity_poly.pdbx_seq_one_letter_code
_entity_poly.pdbx_strand_id
1 'polypeptide(L)'
;MDKTDVSHFHQIDCDEIWYYHAGVGMRIYVLQNGALKEYLLGMGENMKPMAVIPAGATFAAKNIDKNGYTFISCATTPKFSYKGFRLITKAKLKKRYPSASNKLLELAYEKV
;
A
#
# COMPACT_ATOMS: atom_id res chain seq x y z
N MET A 1 6.19 6.41 -8.39
CA MET A 1 6.78 6.54 -7.05
C MET A 1 8.29 6.56 -7.23
N ASP A 2 8.95 7.67 -6.90
CA ASP A 2 10.40 7.84 -7.16
C ASP A 2 11.23 7.57 -5.90
N LYS A 3 12.35 6.86 -6.06
CA LYS A 3 13.34 6.58 -5.01
C LYS A 3 12.72 6.14 -3.68
N THR A 4 12.80 7.00 -2.67
CA THR A 4 12.37 6.79 -1.28
C THR A 4 10.92 7.21 -1.02
N ASP A 5 10.20 7.69 -2.03
CA ASP A 5 8.78 7.99 -1.90
C ASP A 5 8.02 6.76 -1.41
N VAL A 6 6.98 7.01 -0.61
CA VAL A 6 6.11 5.97 -0.09
C VAL A 6 4.64 6.38 -0.26
N SER A 7 3.81 5.40 -0.59
CA SER A 7 2.38 5.51 -0.37
C SER A 7 2.11 5.16 1.09
N HIS A 8 1.83 6.17 1.90
CA HIS A 8 1.60 6.01 3.34
C HIS A 8 0.35 5.19 3.62
N PHE A 9 0.23 4.63 4.83
CA PHE A 9 -0.94 3.86 5.21
C PHE A 9 -2.23 4.65 5.07
N HIS A 10 -3.14 4.13 4.27
CA HIS A 10 -4.46 4.69 4.05
C HIS A 10 -5.49 3.59 3.83
N GLN A 11 -6.75 3.99 3.75
CA GLN A 11 -7.90 3.15 3.51
C GLN A 11 -8.86 3.88 2.58
N ILE A 12 -9.50 3.13 1.69
CA ILE A 12 -10.56 3.61 0.79
C ILE A 12 -11.74 2.64 0.83
N ASP A 13 -12.90 3.07 0.32
CA ASP A 13 -14.19 2.36 0.34
C ASP A 13 -14.54 1.65 -0.97
N CYS A 14 -13.56 1.48 -1.86
CA CYS A 14 -13.66 0.76 -3.13
C CYS A 14 -12.47 -0.18 -3.30
N ASP A 15 -12.61 -1.18 -4.18
CA ASP A 15 -11.46 -1.99 -4.57
C ASP A 15 -10.51 -1.15 -5.41
N GLU A 16 -9.20 -1.31 -5.20
CA GLU A 16 -8.17 -0.68 -6.03
C GLU A 16 -7.31 -1.74 -6.70
N ILE A 17 -7.23 -1.67 -8.02
CA ILE A 17 -6.47 -2.58 -8.86
C ILE A 17 -5.22 -1.86 -9.33
N TRP A 18 -4.07 -2.41 -9.02
CA TRP A 18 -2.76 -1.86 -9.34
C TRP A 18 -2.16 -2.67 -10.48
N TYR A 19 -1.70 -1.99 -11.53
CA TYR A 19 -1.05 -2.56 -12.70
C TYR A 19 0.38 -2.04 -12.79
N TYR A 20 1.36 -2.94 -12.79
CA TYR A 20 2.75 -2.60 -13.00
C TYR A 20 3.02 -2.28 -14.48
N HIS A 21 3.79 -1.21 -14.73
CA HIS A 21 4.23 -0.84 -16.07
C HIS A 21 5.75 -0.85 -16.22
N ALA A 22 6.49 -0.28 -15.27
CA ALA A 22 7.95 -0.17 -15.37
C ALA A 22 8.63 0.08 -14.02
N GLY A 23 9.94 -0.18 -13.99
CA GLY A 23 10.82 0.15 -12.87
C GLY A 23 11.12 -1.03 -11.93
N VAL A 24 11.53 -0.73 -10.69
CA VAL A 24 12.07 -1.73 -9.75
C VAL A 24 11.00 -2.61 -9.10
N GLY A 25 9.72 -2.28 -9.28
CA GLY A 25 8.61 -2.93 -8.59
C GLY A 25 8.47 -2.43 -7.16
N MET A 26 7.37 -2.80 -6.52
CA MET A 26 7.02 -2.31 -5.19
C MET A 26 6.44 -3.39 -4.29
N ARG A 27 6.65 -3.21 -2.99
CA ARG A 27 6.02 -4.01 -1.94
C ARG A 27 4.79 -3.28 -1.44
N ILE A 28 3.66 -3.95 -1.50
CA ILE A 28 2.37 -3.45 -1.00
C ILE A 28 2.03 -4.21 0.27
N TYR A 29 1.89 -3.48 1.36
CA TYR A 29 1.47 -4.00 2.66
C TYR A 29 -0.03 -3.81 2.80
N VAL A 30 -0.79 -4.88 2.98
CA VAL A 30 -2.25 -4.86 3.07
C VAL A 30 -2.68 -5.52 4.38
N LEU A 31 -3.24 -4.71 5.28
CA LEU A 31 -3.81 -5.15 6.55
C LEU A 31 -5.33 -5.27 6.41
N GLN A 32 -5.83 -6.48 6.65
CA GLN A 32 -7.27 -6.78 6.63
C GLN A 32 -7.57 -7.84 7.69
N ASN A 33 -8.64 -7.65 8.46
CA ASN A 33 -9.08 -8.58 9.51
C ASN A 33 -7.97 -8.95 10.52
N GLY A 34 -7.09 -8.00 10.85
CA GLY A 34 -5.97 -8.22 11.77
C GLY A 34 -4.77 -8.97 11.18
N ALA A 35 -4.84 -9.41 9.91
CA ALA A 35 -3.76 -10.09 9.22
C ALA A 35 -3.06 -9.14 8.23
N LEU A 36 -1.73 -9.11 8.30
CA LEU A 36 -0.89 -8.42 7.33
C LEU A 36 -0.55 -9.37 6.18
N LYS A 37 -0.87 -8.95 4.96
CA LYS A 37 -0.43 -9.58 3.71
C LYS A 37 0.54 -8.66 2.99
N GLU A 38 1.49 -9.24 2.27
CA GLU A 38 2.42 -8.51 1.44
C GLU A 38 2.30 -8.97 -0.01
N TYR A 39 2.18 -8.03 -0.93
CA TYR A 39 2.24 -8.28 -2.36
C TYR A 39 3.54 -7.70 -2.93
N LEU A 40 4.20 -8.45 -3.81
CA LEU A 40 5.29 -7.95 -4.63
C LEU A 40 4.74 -7.66 -6.04
N LEU A 41 4.61 -6.38 -6.35
CA LEU A 41 4.11 -5.91 -7.64
C LEU A 41 5.30 -5.63 -8.57
N GLY A 42 5.36 -6.36 -9.70
CA GLY A 42 6.45 -6.29 -10.66
C GLY A 42 6.49 -7.48 -11.62
N MET A 43 7.54 -7.55 -12.44
CA MET A 43 7.77 -8.64 -13.43
C MET A 43 8.86 -9.63 -13.01
N GLY A 44 9.47 -9.45 -11.84
CA GLY A 44 10.53 -10.33 -11.33
C GLY A 44 10.01 -11.66 -10.78
N GLU A 45 10.92 -12.53 -10.37
CA GLU A 45 10.58 -13.80 -9.74
C GLU A 45 9.74 -13.58 -8.47
N ASN A 46 8.68 -14.39 -8.31
CA ASN A 46 7.70 -14.29 -7.22
C ASN A 46 6.93 -12.96 -7.15
N MET A 47 7.06 -12.09 -8.15
CA MET A 47 6.25 -10.88 -8.30
C MET A 47 5.05 -11.14 -9.19
N LYS A 48 4.03 -10.29 -9.07
CA LYS A 48 2.86 -10.30 -9.95
C LYS A 48 2.74 -8.95 -10.65
N PRO A 49 2.36 -8.90 -11.94
CA PRO A 49 2.18 -7.63 -12.66
C PRO A 49 0.93 -6.88 -12.22
N MET A 50 0.06 -7.51 -11.43
CA MET A 50 -1.20 -6.95 -10.96
C MET A 50 -1.45 -7.34 -9.51
N ALA A 51 -2.04 -6.43 -8.73
CA ALA A 51 -2.54 -6.70 -7.39
C ALA A 51 -3.92 -6.05 -7.20
N VAL A 52 -4.80 -6.70 -6.44
CA VAL A 52 -6.10 -6.14 -6.05
C VAL A 52 -6.08 -5.89 -4.55
N ILE A 53 -6.36 -4.65 -4.17
CA ILE A 53 -6.46 -4.20 -2.79
C ILE A 53 -7.95 -4.12 -2.45
N PRO A 54 -8.47 -4.97 -1.55
CA PRO A 54 -9.89 -4.99 -1.25
C PRO A 54 -10.38 -3.70 -0.58
N ALA A 55 -11.62 -3.30 -0.88
CA ALA A 55 -12.31 -2.21 -0.22
C ALA A 55 -12.24 -2.36 1.30
N GLY A 56 -11.98 -1.25 1.99
CA GLY A 56 -11.84 -1.22 3.45
C GLY A 56 -10.56 -1.85 3.99
N ALA A 57 -9.64 -2.36 3.16
CA ALA A 57 -8.31 -2.72 3.63
C ALA A 57 -7.49 -1.48 4.02
N THR A 58 -6.55 -1.63 4.96
CA THR A 58 -5.56 -0.61 5.30
C THR A 58 -4.26 -0.95 4.62
N PHE A 59 -3.73 -0.09 3.76
CA PHE A 59 -2.57 -0.44 2.95
C PHE A 59 -1.59 0.70 2.74
N ALA A 60 -0.33 0.32 2.50
CA ALA A 60 0.80 1.20 2.19
C ALA A 60 1.67 0.52 1.13
N ALA A 61 2.47 1.30 0.41
CA ALA A 61 3.40 0.74 -0.57
C ALA A 61 4.72 1.53 -0.63
N LYS A 62 5.79 0.83 -0.99
CA LYS A 62 7.11 1.41 -1.25
C LYS A 62 7.85 0.64 -2.33
N ASN A 63 8.76 1.31 -3.03
CA ASN A 63 9.66 0.65 -3.98
C ASN A 63 10.48 -0.46 -3.32
N ILE A 64 10.78 -1.53 -4.06
CA ILE A 64 11.63 -2.63 -3.58
C ILE A 64 13.08 -2.14 -3.41
N ASP A 65 13.55 -1.34 -4.37
CA ASP A 65 14.84 -0.62 -4.29
C ASP A 65 14.58 0.89 -4.14
N LYS A 66 15.18 1.49 -3.11
CA LYS A 66 15.07 2.91 -2.77
C LYS A 66 15.79 3.84 -3.74
N ASN A 67 16.62 3.31 -4.65
CA ASN A 67 17.36 4.09 -5.63
C ASN A 67 16.68 4.13 -7.01
N GLY A 68 15.60 3.37 -7.20
CA GLY A 68 14.85 3.30 -8.46
C GLY A 68 13.48 3.95 -8.38
N TYR A 69 12.72 3.84 -9.47
CA TYR A 69 11.32 4.25 -9.53
C TYR A 69 10.43 3.05 -9.80
N THR A 70 9.15 3.18 -9.50
CA THR A 70 8.11 2.29 -10.02
C THR A 70 6.98 3.10 -10.63
N PHE A 71 6.61 2.75 -11.86
CA PHE A 71 5.48 3.30 -12.60
C PHE A 71 4.35 2.28 -12.67
N ILE A 72 3.16 2.71 -12.28
CA ILE A 72 1.95 1.88 -12.20
C ILE A 72 0.75 2.68 -12.69
N SER A 73 -0.32 1.98 -13.04
CA SER A 73 -1.67 2.55 -13.06
C SER A 73 -2.49 1.97 -11.91
N CYS A 74 -3.37 2.79 -11.35
CA CYS A 74 -4.38 2.35 -10.38
C CYS A 74 -5.77 2.58 -10.98
N ALA A 75 -6.65 1.59 -10.85
CA ALA A 75 -8.06 1.69 -11.20
C ALA A 75 -8.90 1.36 -9.98
N THR A 76 -9.99 2.10 -9.76
CA THR A 76 -10.92 1.83 -8.65
C THR A 76 -12.27 1.36 -9.17
N THR A 77 -12.87 0.41 -8.45
CA THR A 77 -14.26 0.02 -8.67
C THR A 77 -14.96 -0.28 -7.33
N PRO A 78 -16.10 0.35 -7.03
CA PRO A 78 -16.71 1.50 -7.72
C PRO A 78 -15.80 2.74 -7.75
N LYS A 79 -16.27 3.84 -8.36
CA LYS A 79 -15.53 5.10 -8.46
C LYS A 79 -15.00 5.57 -7.08
N PHE A 80 -13.72 5.93 -7.03
CA PHE A 80 -13.11 6.58 -5.86
C PHE A 80 -13.87 7.82 -5.37
N SER A 81 -13.95 7.96 -4.03
CA SER A 81 -14.50 9.12 -3.35
C SER A 81 -13.64 9.51 -2.15
N TYR A 82 -13.32 10.81 -2.03
CA TYR A 82 -12.63 11.33 -0.85
C TYR A 82 -13.41 11.13 0.46
N LYS A 83 -14.74 10.91 0.40
CA LYS A 83 -15.54 10.58 1.60
C LYS A 83 -15.11 9.26 2.25
N GLY A 84 -14.68 8.30 1.44
CA GLY A 84 -14.17 7.00 1.86
C GLY A 84 -12.67 6.99 2.17
N PHE A 85 -11.94 8.00 1.73
CA PHE A 85 -10.49 8.09 1.94
C PHE A 85 -10.16 8.44 3.40
N ARG A 86 -9.22 7.70 3.99
CA ARG A 86 -8.68 7.94 5.33
C ARG A 86 -7.18 7.68 5.34
N LEU A 87 -6.38 8.65 5.78
CA LEU A 87 -5.00 8.39 6.21
C LEU A 87 -5.01 7.73 7.60
N ILE A 88 -4.08 6.79 7.80
CA ILE A 88 -3.93 6.05 9.05
C ILE A 88 -2.68 6.53 9.78
N THR A 89 -2.86 6.92 11.05
CA THR A 89 -1.74 7.31 11.92
C THR A 89 -1.05 6.09 12.51
N LYS A 90 0.20 6.25 12.97
CA LYS A 90 0.94 5.20 13.70
C LYS A 90 0.15 4.65 14.89
N ALA A 91 -0.50 5.52 15.66
CA ALA A 91 -1.33 5.12 16.79
C ALA A 91 -2.51 4.23 16.36
N LYS A 92 -3.22 4.60 15.27
CA LYS A 92 -4.31 3.79 14.71
C LYS A 92 -3.78 2.47 14.14
N LEU A 93 -2.62 2.48 13.47
CA LEU A 93 -2.01 1.28 12.92
C LEU A 93 -1.61 0.31 14.04
N LYS A 94 -0.94 0.76 15.10
CA LYS A 94 -0.64 -0.06 16.30
C LYS A 94 -1.90 -0.66 16.92
N LYS A 95 -2.99 0.11 17.00
CA LYS A 95 -4.25 -0.41 17.53
C LYS A 95 -4.84 -1.52 16.66
N ARG A 96 -4.78 -1.38 15.33
CA ARG A 96 -5.31 -2.37 14.37
C ARG A 96 -4.41 -3.59 14.21
N TYR A 97 -3.10 -3.41 14.34
CA TYR A 97 -2.08 -4.45 14.20
C TYR A 97 -1.00 -4.25 15.29
N PRO A 98 -1.25 -4.74 16.52
CA PRO A 98 -0.34 -4.51 17.65
C PRO A 98 1.08 -5.07 17.46
N SER A 99 1.23 -6.09 16.62
CA SER A 99 2.51 -6.69 16.24
C SER A 99 3.25 -5.95 15.11
N ALA A 100 2.79 -4.76 14.71
CA ALA A 100 3.45 -3.94 13.70
C ALA A 100 4.91 -3.64 14.08
N SER A 101 5.84 -4.01 13.21
CA SER A 101 7.25 -3.65 13.38
C SER A 101 7.47 -2.14 13.23
N ASN A 102 8.56 -1.61 13.78
CA ASN A 102 8.92 -0.19 13.65
C ASN A 102 9.02 0.25 12.18
N LYS A 103 9.60 -0.60 11.31
CA LYS A 103 9.70 -0.33 9.86
C LYS A 103 8.33 -0.22 9.18
N LEU A 104 7.33 -0.98 9.65
CA LEU A 104 5.97 -0.89 9.14
C LEU A 104 5.30 0.40 9.64
N LEU A 105 5.54 0.76 10.90
CA LEU A 105 5.02 1.99 11.51
C LEU A 105 5.56 3.27 10.86
N GLU A 106 6.77 3.25 10.32
CA GLU A 106 7.33 4.37 9.55
C GLU A 106 6.54 4.71 8.29
N LEU A 107 5.74 3.78 7.76
CA LEU A 107 4.86 4.03 6.61
C LEU A 107 3.56 4.72 6.99
N ALA A 108 3.31 4.99 8.28
CA ALA A 108 2.13 5.71 8.75
C ALA A 108 2.52 7.08 9.31
N TYR A 109 1.65 8.06 9.12
CA TYR A 109 1.87 9.41 9.66
C TYR A 109 1.79 9.43 11.19
N GLU A 110 2.53 10.35 11.82
CA GLU A 110 2.39 10.58 13.26
C GLU A 110 1.02 11.18 13.59
N LYS A 111 0.60 12.16 12.78
CA LYS A 111 -0.68 12.88 12.85
C LYS A 111 -1.19 13.16 11.43
N VAL A 112 -2.52 13.22 11.28
CA VAL A 112 -3.25 13.49 10.03
C VAL A 112 -4.12 14.71 10.25
#